data_AF-A0A662C106-F1
#
_entry.id   AF-A0A662C106-F1
#
_cell.length_a   1.000
_cell.length_b   1.000
_cell.length_c   1.000
_cell.angle_alpha   90.00
_cell.angle_beta   90.00
_cell.angle_gamma   90.00
#
_symmetry.space_group_name_H-M   'P 1'
#
loop_
_entity.id
_entity.type
_entity.pdbx_description
1 polymer ?
#
loop_
_entity_poly.entity_id
_entity_poly.type
_entity_poly.pdbx_seq_one_letter_code
_entity_poly.pdbx_strand_id
1 'polypeptide(L)'
;NLVHNGDNIATPGVGTWNVTLDLGGEDNFSATVSQYPNELYMTGSGVGLDEENWNWFEPLQLIPVHSHPELFWKIVWMKGSGEFKFAPQADWGDDFGVTGTANADGVYAKGGDNVTVPATAGYYMVVVDMKNNTVQVTEPKVYGIGSAFGSVWAAEDANYLFTIDNANEVIEFVGVPDDGDLRAHVAATTLACDWWQAEVNIDPATGDIAFRGTGGDPASFPLTTGQTISLNFKAGTGSAAK
;
A
#
# COMPACT_ATOMS: atom_id res chain seq x y z
N ASN A 1 18.18 7.51 9.36
CA ASN A 1 18.52 8.67 8.51
C ASN A 1 19.86 9.22 8.94
N LEU A 2 20.89 8.99 8.12
CA LEU A 2 22.19 9.66 8.31
C LEU A 2 22.07 11.07 7.71
N VAL A 3 22.46 12.09 8.46
CA VAL A 3 22.45 13.50 8.03
C VAL A 3 23.90 13.90 7.70
N HIS A 4 24.10 14.65 6.62
CA HIS A 4 25.41 15.15 6.21
C HIS A 4 26.11 15.94 7.34
N ASN A 5 27.08 15.30 8.00
CA ASN A 5 27.92 15.91 9.03
C ASN A 5 29.41 15.52 8.88
N GLY A 6 29.78 14.84 7.78
CA GLY A 6 31.13 14.34 7.54
C GLY A 6 31.43 12.96 8.17
N ASP A 7 30.47 12.34 8.86
CA ASP A 7 30.64 11.00 9.42
C ASP A 7 30.53 9.90 8.34
N ASN A 8 31.14 8.75 8.62
CA ASN A 8 31.06 7.57 7.76
C ASN A 8 29.63 7.00 7.72
N ILE A 9 29.20 6.51 6.55
CA ILE A 9 28.01 5.64 6.44
C ILE A 9 28.36 4.29 7.07
N ALA A 10 27.80 4.02 8.24
CA ALA A 10 27.99 2.74 8.93
C ALA A 10 26.95 1.71 8.49
N THR A 11 27.40 0.49 8.19
CA THR A 11 26.50 -0.66 8.08
C THR A 11 26.27 -1.25 9.49
N PRO A 12 25.06 -1.75 9.82
CA PRO A 12 24.80 -2.33 11.14
C PRO A 12 25.55 -3.65 11.44
N GLY A 13 26.19 -4.25 10.43
CA GLY A 13 26.95 -5.49 10.57
C GLY A 13 27.27 -6.14 9.23
N VAL A 14 27.79 -7.37 9.29
CA VAL A 14 28.05 -8.21 8.11
C VAL A 14 26.72 -8.65 7.50
N GLY A 15 26.54 -8.43 6.20
CA GLY A 15 25.34 -8.82 5.47
C GLY A 15 25.23 -8.09 4.14
N THR A 16 24.18 -8.43 3.38
CA THR A 16 23.77 -7.66 2.20
C THR A 16 22.85 -6.54 2.65
N TRP A 17 23.17 -5.31 2.27
CA TRP A 17 22.41 -4.13 2.63
C TRP A 17 22.10 -3.31 1.39
N ASN A 18 20.86 -2.87 1.26
CA ASN A 18 20.46 -1.82 0.34
C ASN A 18 20.84 -0.48 0.95
N VAL A 19 21.57 0.33 0.17
CA VAL A 19 21.92 1.70 0.53
C VAL A 19 21.21 2.63 -0.44
N THR A 20 20.25 3.40 0.07
CA THR A 20 19.53 4.41 -0.70
C THR A 20 20.09 5.78 -0.33
N LEU A 21 20.56 6.52 -1.35
CA LEU A 21 21.03 7.88 -1.21
C LEU A 21 20.01 8.83 -1.87
N ASP A 22 19.41 9.70 -1.06
CA ASP A 22 18.56 10.78 -1.54
C ASP A 22 19.40 12.05 -1.72
N LEU A 23 19.42 12.58 -2.94
CA LEU A 23 20.15 13.78 -3.35
C LEU A 23 19.22 14.96 -3.69
N GLY A 24 17.93 14.86 -3.36
CA GLY A 24 16.93 15.85 -3.75
C GLY A 24 16.99 17.20 -3.01
N GLY A 25 17.71 17.27 -1.88
CA GLY A 25 17.87 18.51 -1.11
C GLY A 25 19.10 19.31 -1.54
N GLU A 26 18.96 20.63 -1.71
CA GLU A 26 20.04 21.54 -2.14
C GLU A 26 21.29 21.49 -1.23
N ASP A 27 21.18 21.04 0.03
CA ASP A 27 22.30 20.85 0.97
C ASP A 27 22.07 19.70 1.98
N ASN A 28 21.05 18.86 1.77
CA ASN A 28 20.68 17.75 2.66
C ASN A 28 20.53 16.48 1.83
N PHE A 29 21.60 15.69 1.76
CA PHE A 29 21.48 14.31 1.33
C PHE A 29 21.22 13.41 2.54
N SER A 30 20.36 12.41 2.35
CA SER A 30 20.10 11.40 3.37
C SER A 30 20.50 10.04 2.86
N ALA A 31 21.08 9.23 3.74
CA ALA A 31 21.35 7.82 3.46
C ALA A 31 20.51 6.93 4.37
N THR A 32 19.92 5.92 3.75
CA THR A 32 19.17 4.85 4.42
C THR A 32 19.86 3.53 4.13
N VAL A 33 20.08 2.72 5.16
CA VAL A 33 20.68 1.39 5.06
C VAL A 33 19.65 0.39 5.55
N SER A 34 19.24 -0.53 4.69
CA SER A 34 18.20 -1.53 4.96
C SER A 34 18.64 -2.91 4.51
N GLN A 35 18.22 -3.95 5.25
CA GLN A 35 18.39 -5.35 4.84
C GLN A 35 17.21 -5.88 4.02
N TYR A 36 16.17 -5.06 3.85
CA TYR A 36 14.94 -5.39 3.12
C TYR A 36 15.02 -4.84 1.69
N PRO A 37 14.33 -5.47 0.72
CA PRO A 37 14.28 -4.95 -0.64
C PRO A 37 13.64 -3.56 -0.68
N ASN A 38 13.95 -2.77 -1.71
CA ASN A 38 13.31 -1.47 -1.91
C ASN A 38 11.96 -1.57 -2.63
N GLU A 39 11.77 -2.66 -3.37
CA GLU A 39 10.58 -2.92 -4.17
C GLU A 39 10.08 -4.34 -3.87
N LEU A 40 8.78 -4.54 -4.03
CA LEU A 40 8.17 -5.84 -3.89
C LEU A 40 7.01 -5.94 -4.87
N TYR A 41 6.92 -7.06 -5.58
CA TYR A 41 5.93 -7.31 -6.62
C TYR A 41 5.13 -8.55 -6.29
N MET A 42 3.95 -8.68 -6.89
CA MET A 42 3.16 -9.90 -6.85
C MET A 42 2.74 -10.34 -8.27
N THR A 43 2.68 -11.66 -8.46
CA THR A 43 2.24 -12.34 -9.69
C THR A 43 1.41 -13.57 -9.31
N GLY A 44 0.49 -13.98 -10.18
CA GLY A 44 -0.27 -15.20 -9.95
C GLY A 44 -1.57 -15.28 -10.71
N SER A 45 -2.09 -16.50 -10.83
CA SER A 45 -3.36 -16.77 -11.52
C SER A 45 -4.58 -16.11 -10.86
N GLY A 46 -4.51 -15.78 -9.56
CA GLY A 46 -5.62 -15.22 -8.78
C GLY A 46 -5.67 -13.70 -8.70
N VAL A 47 -4.68 -12.99 -9.24
CA VAL A 47 -4.54 -11.52 -9.15
C VAL A 47 -4.24 -10.92 -10.53
N GLY A 48 -4.30 -9.58 -10.63
CA GLY A 48 -3.97 -8.85 -11.86
C GLY A 48 -5.03 -8.94 -12.94
N LEU A 49 -4.66 -8.51 -14.16
CA LEU A 49 -5.49 -8.61 -15.36
C LEU A 49 -5.67 -10.08 -15.78
N ASP A 50 -6.57 -10.37 -16.71
CA ASP A 50 -6.86 -11.75 -17.12
C ASP A 50 -5.67 -12.45 -17.80
N GLU A 51 -4.77 -11.66 -18.41
CA GLU A 51 -3.52 -12.11 -19.00
C GLU A 51 -2.44 -12.46 -17.98
N GLU A 52 -2.57 -11.98 -16.74
CA GLU A 52 -1.66 -12.30 -15.64
C GLU A 52 -1.91 -13.74 -15.14
N ASN A 53 -0.89 -14.57 -15.26
CA ASN A 53 -0.90 -15.97 -14.84
C ASN A 53 0.53 -16.50 -14.66
N TRP A 54 1.20 -16.06 -13.58
CA TRP A 54 2.58 -16.46 -13.24
C TRP A 54 3.63 -16.02 -14.26
N ASN A 55 3.30 -15.02 -15.06
CA ASN A 55 4.07 -14.59 -16.24
C ASN A 55 4.55 -13.15 -16.13
N TRP A 56 4.28 -12.44 -15.03
CA TRP A 56 4.71 -11.06 -14.82
C TRP A 56 4.25 -10.14 -15.96
N PHE A 57 3.03 -10.35 -16.48
CA PHE A 57 2.54 -9.63 -17.66
C PHE A 57 2.41 -8.13 -17.39
N GLU A 58 1.79 -7.79 -16.26
CA GLU A 58 1.72 -6.44 -15.71
C GLU A 58 2.01 -6.55 -14.20
N PRO A 59 3.31 -6.54 -13.82
CA PRO A 59 3.74 -6.82 -12.46
C PRO A 59 3.09 -5.89 -11.45
N LEU A 60 2.34 -6.46 -10.52
CA LEU A 60 1.66 -5.69 -9.49
C LEU A 60 2.65 -5.30 -8.40
N GLN A 61 3.19 -4.08 -8.46
CA GLN A 61 4.06 -3.56 -7.41
C GLN A 61 3.23 -3.26 -6.13
N LEU A 62 3.76 -3.66 -4.98
CA LEU A 62 3.28 -3.26 -3.67
C LEU A 62 3.87 -1.89 -3.29
N ILE A 63 3.11 -1.15 -2.49
CA ILE A 63 3.47 0.19 -2.04
C ILE A 63 4.36 0.06 -0.80
N PRO A 64 5.60 0.59 -0.81
CA PRO A 64 6.43 0.65 0.39
C PRO A 64 5.84 1.65 1.40
N VAL A 65 5.98 1.36 2.69
CA VAL A 65 5.49 2.24 3.75
C VAL A 65 6.54 3.29 4.11
N HIS A 66 6.13 4.55 4.26
CA HIS A 66 7.05 5.64 4.55
C HIS A 66 7.85 5.38 5.83
N SER A 67 9.19 5.42 5.76
CA SER A 67 10.09 5.18 6.90
C SER A 67 9.99 3.80 7.57
N HIS A 68 9.34 2.83 6.93
CA HIS A 68 9.29 1.42 7.38
C HIS A 68 9.72 0.51 6.21
N PRO A 69 11.05 0.38 5.96
CA PRO A 69 11.56 -0.36 4.81
C PRO A 69 11.23 -1.86 4.83
N GLU A 70 10.77 -2.39 5.97
CA GLU A 70 10.31 -3.78 6.11
C GLU A 70 8.85 -4.00 5.71
N LEU A 71 8.06 -2.93 5.52
CA LEU A 71 6.61 -3.00 5.31
C LEU A 71 6.21 -2.62 3.87
N PHE A 72 5.36 -3.46 3.28
CA PHE A 72 4.75 -3.22 1.98
C PHE A 72 3.25 -3.51 2.06
N TRP A 73 2.44 -2.80 1.28
CA TRP A 73 1.01 -3.05 1.21
C TRP A 73 0.43 -2.84 -0.18
N LYS A 74 -0.73 -3.42 -0.46
CA LYS A 74 -1.49 -3.16 -1.69
C LYS A 74 -2.97 -3.49 -1.49
N ILE A 75 -3.84 -2.65 -2.03
CA ILE A 75 -5.23 -3.04 -2.30
C ILE A 75 -5.27 -3.60 -3.72
N VAL A 76 -5.72 -4.84 -3.88
CA VAL A 76 -5.68 -5.58 -5.14
C VAL A 76 -7.00 -6.31 -5.36
N TRP A 77 -7.44 -6.36 -6.61
CA TRP A 77 -8.57 -7.21 -7.00
C TRP A 77 -8.14 -8.68 -7.04
N MET A 78 -8.80 -9.53 -6.27
CA MET A 78 -8.62 -10.98 -6.31
C MET A 78 -9.78 -11.65 -7.05
N LYS A 79 -9.47 -12.64 -7.89
CA LYS A 79 -10.41 -13.22 -8.87
C LYS A 79 -11.40 -14.25 -8.26
N GLY A 80 -11.37 -14.49 -6.95
CA GLY A 80 -12.21 -15.50 -6.29
C GLY A 80 -11.70 -16.95 -6.44
N SER A 81 -10.62 -17.15 -7.19
CA SER A 81 -9.93 -18.43 -7.34
C SER A 81 -8.51 -18.19 -7.86
N GLY A 82 -7.64 -19.18 -7.71
CA GLY A 82 -6.24 -19.08 -8.08
C GLY A 82 -5.35 -18.71 -6.89
N GLU A 83 -4.11 -18.39 -7.19
CA GLU A 83 -3.09 -18.15 -6.17
C GLU A 83 -2.11 -17.09 -6.65
N PHE A 84 -1.24 -16.63 -5.76
CA PHE A 84 -0.17 -15.68 -6.07
C PHE A 84 1.07 -15.88 -5.19
N LYS A 85 2.17 -15.28 -5.62
CA LYS A 85 3.43 -15.14 -4.85
C LYS A 85 3.98 -13.73 -4.99
N PHE A 86 5.03 -13.47 -4.22
CA PHE A 86 5.78 -12.23 -4.23
C PHE A 86 7.22 -12.47 -4.64
N ALA A 87 7.85 -11.44 -5.21
CA ALA A 87 9.30 -11.39 -5.42
C ALA A 87 9.80 -9.95 -5.28
N PRO A 88 11.08 -9.73 -4.91
CA PRO A 88 11.67 -8.40 -4.79
C PRO A 88 11.97 -7.72 -6.13
N GLN A 89 11.62 -8.37 -7.25
CA GLN A 89 11.67 -7.84 -8.61
C GLN A 89 10.49 -8.38 -9.42
N ALA A 90 10.21 -7.79 -10.57
CA ALA A 90 9.21 -8.25 -11.52
C ALA A 90 9.66 -9.49 -12.34
N ASP A 91 10.26 -10.47 -11.66
CA ASP A 91 10.72 -11.74 -12.22
C ASP A 91 10.93 -12.76 -11.08
N TRP A 92 11.08 -14.02 -11.44
CA TRP A 92 11.37 -15.10 -10.49
C TRP A 92 12.77 -15.00 -9.89
N GLY A 93 12.88 -15.32 -8.60
CA GLY A 93 14.12 -15.24 -7.82
C GLY A 93 13.84 -14.68 -6.43
N ASP A 94 14.32 -15.37 -5.39
CA ASP A 94 14.01 -15.03 -3.98
C ASP A 94 12.49 -14.85 -3.71
N ASP A 95 11.66 -15.56 -4.48
CA ASP A 95 10.21 -15.50 -4.36
C ASP A 95 9.73 -16.17 -3.08
N PHE A 96 8.58 -15.72 -2.60
CA PHE A 96 7.96 -16.28 -1.41
C PHE A 96 6.44 -16.15 -1.48
N GLY A 97 5.78 -16.87 -0.60
CA GLY A 97 4.39 -16.64 -0.25
C GLY A 97 4.22 -16.92 1.23
N VAL A 98 3.48 -17.96 1.56
CA VAL A 98 3.07 -18.26 2.94
C VAL A 98 3.45 -19.67 3.36
N THR A 99 3.18 -20.00 4.61
CA THR A 99 3.16 -21.38 5.10
C THR A 99 2.07 -21.54 6.15
N GLY A 100 1.47 -22.73 6.20
CA GLY A 100 0.37 -23.02 7.11
C GLY A 100 -0.92 -22.28 6.75
N THR A 101 -1.75 -22.03 7.77
CA THR A 101 -3.07 -21.39 7.61
C THR A 101 -3.07 -20.01 8.25
N ALA A 102 -3.82 -19.07 7.69
CA ALA A 102 -4.05 -17.78 8.31
C ALA A 102 -4.71 -17.92 9.69
N ASN A 103 -4.40 -16.97 10.57
CA ASN A 103 -5.21 -16.74 11.76
C ASN A 103 -6.55 -16.04 11.41
N ALA A 104 -7.34 -15.70 12.43
CA ALA A 104 -8.64 -15.07 12.24
C ALA A 104 -8.61 -13.69 11.55
N ASP A 105 -7.46 -13.00 11.59
CA ASP A 105 -7.25 -11.69 10.97
C ASP A 105 -6.68 -11.79 9.54
N GLY A 106 -6.58 -13.01 9.00
CA GLY A 106 -6.02 -13.26 7.68
C GLY A 106 -4.49 -13.23 7.64
N VAL A 107 -3.82 -13.36 8.78
CA VAL A 107 -2.35 -13.31 8.88
C VAL A 107 -1.75 -14.70 8.79
N TYR A 108 -0.90 -14.90 7.80
CA TYR A 108 -0.08 -16.08 7.57
C TYR A 108 1.36 -15.84 8.01
N ALA A 109 2.06 -16.91 8.38
CA ALA A 109 3.52 -16.89 8.40
C ALA A 109 4.04 -16.84 6.96
N LYS A 110 5.05 -16.00 6.71
CA LYS A 110 5.77 -15.95 5.42
C LYS A 110 6.49 -17.28 5.19
N GLY A 111 6.38 -17.82 3.98
CA GLY A 111 6.92 -19.13 3.63
C GLY A 111 7.11 -19.30 2.12
N GLY A 112 7.26 -20.55 1.68
CA GLY A 112 7.52 -20.88 0.27
C GLY A 112 6.29 -21.28 -0.53
N ASP A 113 5.15 -21.54 0.12
CA ASP A 113 3.92 -21.97 -0.54
C ASP A 113 3.22 -20.78 -1.19
N ASN A 114 2.39 -21.04 -2.19
CA ASN A 114 1.57 -20.02 -2.83
C ASN A 114 0.52 -19.46 -1.84
N VAL A 115 0.13 -18.21 -2.03
CA VAL A 115 -1.00 -17.61 -1.31
C VAL A 115 -2.27 -17.89 -2.11
N THR A 116 -3.17 -18.71 -1.58
CA THR A 116 -4.49 -18.92 -2.19
C THR A 116 -5.36 -17.69 -1.99
N VAL A 117 -6.01 -17.20 -3.05
CA VAL A 117 -6.94 -16.07 -2.92
C VAL A 117 -8.24 -16.51 -2.22
N PRO A 118 -8.96 -15.58 -1.57
CA PRO A 118 -10.31 -15.83 -1.06
C PRO A 118 -11.25 -16.30 -2.17
N ALA A 119 -12.25 -17.11 -1.80
CA ALA A 119 -13.23 -17.66 -2.74
C ALA A 119 -14.19 -16.60 -3.33
N THR A 120 -14.34 -15.47 -2.64
CA THR A 120 -15.14 -14.33 -3.10
C THR A 120 -14.23 -13.41 -3.90
N ALA A 121 -14.62 -13.09 -5.14
CA ALA A 121 -13.92 -12.10 -5.93
C ALA A 121 -14.20 -10.68 -5.38
N GLY A 122 -13.19 -9.81 -5.40
CA GLY A 122 -13.32 -8.45 -4.89
C GLY A 122 -11.99 -7.81 -4.52
N TYR A 123 -12.04 -6.60 -3.96
CA TYR A 123 -10.87 -5.97 -3.39
C TYR A 123 -10.47 -6.61 -2.07
N TYR A 124 -9.17 -6.89 -1.96
CA TYR A 124 -8.50 -7.33 -0.74
C TYR A 124 -7.27 -6.46 -0.50
N MET A 125 -6.92 -6.28 0.76
CA MET A 125 -5.66 -5.68 1.17
C MET A 125 -4.65 -6.77 1.49
N VAL A 126 -3.46 -6.61 0.93
CA VAL A 126 -2.29 -7.42 1.21
C VAL A 126 -1.30 -6.56 1.99
N VAL A 127 -0.74 -7.10 3.08
CA VAL A 127 0.37 -6.51 3.81
C VAL A 127 1.48 -7.54 3.93
N VAL A 128 2.71 -7.15 3.63
CA VAL A 128 3.90 -7.95 3.83
C VAL A 128 4.77 -7.25 4.85
N ASP A 129 5.03 -7.94 5.96
CA ASP A 129 5.96 -7.51 7.01
C ASP A 129 7.19 -8.44 6.99
N MET A 130 8.27 -7.92 6.43
CA MET A 130 9.53 -8.66 6.28
C MET A 130 10.29 -8.84 7.59
N LYS A 131 10.00 -8.01 8.60
CA LYS A 131 10.66 -8.08 9.91
C LYS A 131 10.02 -9.14 10.78
N ASN A 132 8.70 -9.17 10.82
CA ASN A 132 7.93 -10.16 11.56
C ASN A 132 7.66 -11.44 10.75
N ASN A 133 8.06 -11.47 9.48
CA ASN A 133 7.87 -12.59 8.55
C ASN A 133 6.39 -12.99 8.44
N THR A 134 5.52 -12.04 8.14
CA THR A 134 4.09 -12.27 7.97
C THR A 134 3.57 -11.73 6.65
N VAL A 135 2.54 -12.39 6.13
CA VAL A 135 1.70 -11.91 5.03
C VAL A 135 0.27 -11.86 5.53
N GLN A 136 -0.39 -10.71 5.44
CA GLN A 136 -1.81 -10.58 5.76
C GLN A 136 -2.62 -10.40 4.48
N VAL A 137 -3.72 -11.15 4.35
CA VAL A 137 -4.74 -10.95 3.33
C VAL A 137 -6.07 -10.71 4.04
N THR A 138 -6.65 -9.52 3.87
CA THR A 138 -7.85 -9.10 4.60
C THR A 138 -8.72 -8.17 3.75
N GLU A 139 -9.94 -7.86 4.19
CA GLU A 139 -10.75 -6.84 3.55
C GLU A 139 -10.07 -5.47 3.68
N PRO A 140 -10.02 -4.65 2.61
CA PRO A 140 -9.35 -3.37 2.65
C PRO A 140 -10.10 -2.39 3.55
N LYS A 141 -9.34 -1.59 4.29
CA LYS A 141 -9.88 -0.47 5.05
C LYS A 141 -9.21 0.80 4.56
N VAL A 142 -10.02 1.77 4.15
CA VAL A 142 -9.58 3.12 3.76
C VAL A 142 -10.36 4.10 4.62
N TYR A 143 -9.66 5.01 5.29
CA TYR A 143 -10.24 6.00 6.19
C TYR A 143 -9.90 7.40 5.71
N GLY A 144 -10.91 8.27 5.66
CA GLY A 144 -10.72 9.71 5.50
C GLY A 144 -10.20 10.36 6.77
N ILE A 145 -9.39 11.40 6.64
CA ILE A 145 -8.79 12.11 7.76
C ILE A 145 -8.53 13.58 7.40
N GLY A 146 -8.54 14.47 8.37
CA GLY A 146 -8.17 15.87 8.19
C GLY A 146 -9.32 16.78 7.74
N SER A 147 -9.01 17.83 6.99
CA SER A 147 -9.91 18.97 6.77
C SER A 147 -11.24 18.61 6.15
N ALA A 148 -11.25 17.74 5.14
CA ALA A 148 -12.49 17.30 4.48
C ALA A 148 -13.31 16.32 5.33
N PHE A 149 -12.78 15.88 6.48
CA PHE A 149 -13.35 14.85 7.35
C PHE A 149 -13.43 15.35 8.80
N GLY A 150 -14.17 16.45 9.02
CA GLY A 150 -14.41 17.01 10.35
C GLY A 150 -13.19 17.65 11.02
N SER A 151 -12.08 17.84 10.30
CA SER A 151 -10.78 18.24 10.87
C SER A 151 -10.28 17.29 11.97
N VAL A 152 -10.68 16.02 11.90
CA VAL A 152 -10.25 14.97 12.82
C VAL A 152 -8.91 14.40 12.34
N TRP A 153 -7.95 14.26 13.26
CA TRP A 153 -6.60 13.72 12.98
C TRP A 153 -6.30 12.44 13.78
N ALA A 154 -7.34 11.82 14.35
CA ALA A 154 -7.25 10.48 14.89
C ALA A 154 -7.41 9.48 13.74
N ALA A 155 -6.48 8.52 13.65
CA ALA A 155 -6.54 7.47 12.64
C ALA A 155 -7.72 6.52 12.89
N GLU A 156 -8.17 5.84 11.83
CA GLU A 156 -9.17 4.77 11.90
C GLU A 156 -10.52 5.20 12.50
N ASP A 157 -10.93 6.46 12.34
CA ASP A 157 -12.25 6.92 12.75
C ASP A 157 -13.33 6.23 11.89
N ALA A 158 -14.16 5.42 12.53
CA ALA A 158 -15.20 4.65 11.86
C ALA A 158 -16.26 5.52 11.14
N ASN A 159 -16.41 6.79 11.51
CA ASN A 159 -17.30 7.72 10.79
C ASN A 159 -16.78 8.08 9.40
N TYR A 160 -15.48 7.92 9.17
CA TYR A 160 -14.80 8.26 7.92
C TYR A 160 -14.28 7.02 7.18
N LEU A 161 -14.79 5.84 7.53
CA LEU A 161 -14.48 4.60 6.81
C LEU A 161 -15.18 4.57 5.45
N PHE A 162 -14.40 4.33 4.40
CA PHE A 162 -14.91 4.13 3.05
C PHE A 162 -15.60 2.77 2.94
N THR A 163 -16.63 2.70 2.10
CA THR A 163 -17.38 1.48 1.80
C THR A 163 -16.81 0.80 0.56
N ILE A 164 -16.75 -0.53 0.56
CA ILE A 164 -16.31 -1.32 -0.59
C ILE A 164 -17.52 -1.64 -1.45
N ASP A 165 -17.49 -1.23 -2.72
CA ASP A 165 -18.45 -1.62 -3.75
C ASP A 165 -17.75 -2.46 -4.83
N ASN A 166 -17.66 -3.76 -4.56
CA ASN A 166 -17.08 -4.71 -5.51
C ASN A 166 -17.90 -4.83 -6.81
N ALA A 167 -19.19 -4.48 -6.83
CA ALA A 167 -20.00 -4.57 -8.04
C ALA A 167 -19.60 -3.50 -9.06
N ASN A 168 -19.17 -2.33 -8.58
CA ASN A 168 -18.68 -1.23 -9.40
C ASN A 168 -17.15 -1.08 -9.39
N GLU A 169 -16.44 -2.04 -8.75
CA GLU A 169 -14.98 -2.04 -8.63
C GLU A 169 -14.44 -0.74 -8.00
N VAL A 170 -15.13 -0.19 -7.00
CA VAL A 170 -14.69 1.02 -6.28
C VAL A 170 -14.69 0.82 -4.76
N ILE A 171 -13.82 1.59 -4.10
CA ILE A 171 -13.92 1.89 -2.67
C ILE A 171 -14.31 3.36 -2.56
N GLU A 172 -15.42 3.65 -1.88
CA GLU A 172 -16.09 4.95 -1.95
C GLU A 172 -16.36 5.59 -0.59
N PHE A 173 -16.40 6.91 -0.57
CA PHE A 173 -16.90 7.68 0.56
C PHE A 173 -17.96 8.64 0.06
N VAL A 174 -19.21 8.41 0.46
CA VAL A 174 -20.37 9.19 0.03
C VAL A 174 -20.64 10.31 1.03
N GLY A 175 -20.77 11.53 0.54
CA GLY A 175 -21.16 12.68 1.35
C GLY A 175 -20.02 13.20 2.22
N VAL A 176 -18.93 13.64 1.59
CA VAL A 176 -17.85 14.40 2.24
C VAL A 176 -18.44 15.46 3.17
N PRO A 177 -18.09 15.49 4.47
CA PRO A 177 -18.76 16.37 5.43
C PRO A 177 -18.40 17.84 5.27
N ASP A 178 -17.15 18.15 4.91
CA ASP A 178 -16.61 19.51 4.93
C ASP A 178 -15.83 19.83 3.65
N ASP A 179 -15.79 21.10 3.26
CA ASP A 179 -14.85 21.59 2.26
C ASP A 179 -13.42 21.46 2.80
N GLY A 180 -12.50 20.94 1.99
CA GLY A 180 -11.10 20.76 2.40
C GLY A 180 -10.35 19.79 1.51
N ASP A 181 -9.08 19.57 1.80
CA ASP A 181 -8.26 18.65 0.99
C ASP A 181 -8.51 17.19 1.37
N LEU A 182 -8.55 16.32 0.36
CA LEU A 182 -8.55 14.87 0.53
C LEU A 182 -7.25 14.44 1.22
N ARG A 183 -7.41 13.76 2.36
CA ARG A 183 -6.42 12.82 2.86
C ARG A 183 -7.14 11.54 3.27
N ALA A 184 -6.58 10.42 2.85
CA ALA A 184 -7.04 9.12 3.27
C ALA A 184 -5.84 8.21 3.57
N HIS A 185 -6.06 7.18 4.37
CA HIS A 185 -5.04 6.19 4.68
C HIS A 185 -5.62 4.78 4.73
N VAL A 186 -4.76 3.79 4.54
CA VAL A 186 -5.13 2.39 4.77
C VAL A 186 -4.80 1.95 6.20
N ALA A 187 -5.43 0.87 6.65
CA ALA A 187 -5.11 0.24 7.92
C ALA A 187 -5.32 -1.29 7.87
N ALA A 188 -4.44 -2.02 8.55
CA ALA A 188 -4.55 -3.47 8.73
C ALA A 188 -3.75 -3.90 9.98
N THR A 189 -4.09 -5.04 10.57
CA THR A 189 -3.50 -5.54 11.83
C THR A 189 -1.97 -5.60 11.82
N THR A 190 -1.38 -6.00 10.68
CA THR A 190 0.08 -6.10 10.53
C THR A 190 0.72 -4.87 9.88
N LEU A 191 -0.08 -3.89 9.45
CA LEU A 191 0.43 -2.62 8.93
C LEU A 191 0.74 -1.69 10.11
N ALA A 192 1.82 -1.99 10.82
CA ALA A 192 2.23 -1.29 12.03
C ALA A 192 2.94 0.04 11.72
N CYS A 193 2.19 1.03 11.23
CA CYS A 193 2.68 2.37 10.93
C CYS A 193 1.67 3.45 11.34
N ASP A 194 2.13 4.70 11.41
CA ASP A 194 1.23 5.84 11.53
C ASP A 194 0.45 6.03 10.22
N TRP A 195 -0.77 6.57 10.32
CA TRP A 195 -1.68 6.76 9.18
C TRP A 195 -1.03 7.48 7.98
N TRP A 196 -0.22 8.51 8.26
CA TRP A 196 0.40 9.33 7.22
C TRP A 196 1.49 8.55 6.45
N GLN A 197 1.93 7.39 6.94
CA GLN A 197 2.97 6.58 6.31
C GLN A 197 2.40 5.62 5.24
N ALA A 198 1.08 5.44 5.19
CA ALA A 198 0.36 4.59 4.23
C ALA A 198 -0.86 5.32 3.66
N GLU A 199 -0.62 6.51 3.10
CA GLU A 199 -1.67 7.37 2.56
C GLU A 199 -2.09 7.03 1.14
N VAL A 200 -3.35 7.35 0.89
CA VAL A 200 -4.01 7.35 -0.41
C VAL A 200 -4.52 8.76 -0.68
N ASN A 201 -4.26 9.25 -1.89
CA ASN A 201 -4.78 10.50 -2.41
C ASN A 201 -5.10 10.35 -3.91
N ILE A 202 -5.50 11.43 -4.55
CA ILE A 202 -5.74 11.50 -6.00
C ILE A 202 -4.83 12.58 -6.55
N ASP A 203 -4.11 12.28 -7.63
CA ASP A 203 -3.36 13.29 -8.38
C ASP A 203 -4.36 14.24 -9.07
N PRO A 204 -4.36 15.55 -8.76
CA PRO A 204 -5.33 16.49 -9.32
C PRO A 204 -5.13 16.75 -10.82
N ALA A 205 -3.98 16.42 -11.38
CA ALA A 205 -3.68 16.61 -12.80
C ALA A 205 -4.11 15.41 -13.65
N THR A 206 -3.97 14.19 -13.14
CA THR A 206 -4.26 12.97 -13.92
C THR A 206 -5.54 12.26 -13.48
N GLY A 207 -5.97 12.43 -12.23
CA GLY A 207 -7.02 11.63 -11.63
C GLY A 207 -6.55 10.22 -11.26
N ASP A 208 -5.24 9.96 -11.27
CA ASP A 208 -4.71 8.68 -10.81
C ASP A 208 -4.67 8.63 -9.28
N ILE A 209 -4.77 7.42 -8.72
CA ILE A 209 -4.54 7.22 -7.29
C ILE A 209 -3.06 7.49 -7.01
N ALA A 210 -2.80 8.42 -6.11
CA ALA A 210 -1.47 8.77 -5.63
C ALA A 210 -1.24 8.17 -4.25
N PHE A 211 -0.12 7.45 -4.09
CA PHE A 211 0.33 6.96 -2.80
C PHE A 211 1.49 7.81 -2.31
N ARG A 212 1.55 8.09 -1.00
CA ARG A 212 2.74 8.73 -0.42
C ARG A 212 3.99 7.87 -0.65
N GLY A 213 3.87 6.56 -0.44
CA GLY A 213 5.00 5.64 -0.51
C GLY A 213 6.15 6.08 0.39
N THR A 214 7.36 6.17 -0.16
CA THR A 214 8.55 6.71 0.50
C THR A 214 8.77 8.21 0.26
N GLY A 215 7.82 8.90 -0.38
CA GLY A 215 7.91 10.31 -0.77
C GLY A 215 7.40 11.32 0.26
N GLY A 216 7.41 12.59 -0.13
CA GLY A 216 6.88 13.70 0.66
C GLY A 216 5.36 13.75 0.73
N ASP A 217 4.82 14.83 1.28
CA ASP A 217 3.36 15.01 1.35
C ASP A 217 2.74 15.00 -0.06
N PRO A 218 1.58 14.35 -0.24
CA PRO A 218 0.91 14.28 -1.54
C PRO A 218 0.38 15.65 -1.96
N ALA A 219 0.16 15.83 -3.27
CA ALA A 219 -0.44 17.05 -3.81
C ALA A 219 -1.85 17.28 -3.23
N SER A 220 -2.22 18.55 -3.05
CA SER A 220 -3.56 18.92 -2.59
C SER A 220 -4.62 18.51 -3.62
N PHE A 221 -5.66 17.80 -3.15
CA PHE A 221 -6.85 17.47 -3.94
C PHE A 221 -8.08 18.03 -3.22
N PRO A 222 -8.61 19.19 -3.64
CA PRO A 222 -9.69 19.86 -2.92
C PRO A 222 -11.04 19.16 -3.13
N LEU A 223 -11.74 18.93 -2.03
CA LEU A 223 -13.10 18.41 -1.97
C LEU A 223 -14.07 19.50 -1.51
N THR A 224 -15.32 19.33 -1.91
CA THR A 224 -16.46 20.13 -1.49
C THR A 224 -17.46 19.24 -0.74
N THR A 225 -18.11 19.80 0.28
CA THR A 225 -19.16 19.12 1.04
C THR A 225 -20.21 18.48 0.11
N GLY A 226 -20.57 17.23 0.43
CA GLY A 226 -21.57 16.44 -0.24
C GLY A 226 -21.06 15.65 -1.46
N GLN A 227 -19.79 15.78 -1.85
CA GLN A 227 -19.23 14.93 -2.90
C GLN A 227 -19.14 13.47 -2.45
N THR A 228 -19.17 12.57 -3.42
CA THR A 228 -18.77 11.17 -3.33
C THR A 228 -17.36 11.04 -3.90
N ILE A 229 -16.45 10.45 -3.12
CA ILE A 229 -15.12 10.04 -3.56
C ILE A 229 -15.21 8.60 -4.04
N SER A 230 -14.62 8.28 -5.19
CA SER A 230 -14.56 6.92 -5.72
C SER A 230 -13.12 6.57 -6.09
N LEU A 231 -12.59 5.47 -5.52
CA LEU A 231 -11.24 4.97 -5.75
C LEU A 231 -11.32 3.60 -6.44
N ASN A 232 -10.83 3.50 -7.67
CA ASN A 232 -10.70 2.24 -8.41
C ASN A 232 -9.24 1.79 -8.40
N PHE A 233 -8.88 0.93 -7.43
CA PHE A 233 -7.51 0.41 -7.29
C PHE A 233 -7.10 -0.55 -8.41
N LYS A 234 -8.05 -1.15 -9.12
CA LYS A 234 -7.77 -2.02 -10.27
C LYS A 234 -7.36 -1.22 -11.50
N ALA A 235 -8.02 -0.08 -11.75
CA ALA A 235 -7.69 0.86 -12.82
C ALA A 235 -6.59 1.85 -12.42
N GLY A 236 -6.34 2.02 -11.12
CA GLY A 236 -5.38 3.01 -10.60
C GLY A 236 -5.91 4.44 -10.62
N THR A 237 -7.23 4.65 -10.62
CA THR A 237 -7.85 5.97 -10.79
C THR A 237 -8.77 6.35 -9.64
N GLY A 238 -8.92 7.66 -9.41
CA GLY A 238 -9.78 8.23 -8.39
C GLY A 238 -10.53 9.46 -8.91
N SER A 239 -11.69 9.72 -8.31
CA SER A 239 -12.50 10.90 -8.66
C SER A 239 -13.36 11.37 -7.48
N ALA A 240 -13.86 12.60 -7.57
CA ALA A 240 -14.86 13.13 -6.65
C ALA A 240 -15.95 13.90 -7.41
N ALA A 241 -17.22 13.55 -7.19
CA ALA A 241 -18.38 14.14 -7.87
C ALA A 241 -19.58 14.29 -6.91
N LYS A 242 -20.54 15.17 -7.24
CA LYS A 242 -21.80 15.31 -6.48
C LYS A 242 -22.88 14.37 -6.97
#